data_AF-A0A3A5V5K5-F1
#
_entry.id   AF-A0A3A5V5K5-F1
#
_cell.length_a   1.000
_cell.length_b   1.000
_cell.length_c   1.000
_cell.angle_alpha   90.00
_cell.angle_beta   90.00
_cell.angle_gamma   90.00
#
_symmetry.space_group_name_H-M   'P 1'
#
loop_
_entity.id
_entity.type
_entity.pdbx_description
1 polymer ?
#
loop_
_entity_poly.entity_id
_entity_poly.type
_entity_poly.pdbx_seq_one_letter_code
_entity_poly.pdbx_strand_id
1 'polypeptide(L)'
;MGLLFSEDWDTISSSFRRMFDGLGDIRIDEGLLEFCSVPPSVATGISITKTGELAANMPLHAIQSTFTQISFQDGGFSLTLKGPDSTYTYTVPNEILALRSI
;
A
#
# COMPACT_ATOMS: atom_id res chain seq x y z
N MET A 1 4.52 -4.75 14.70
CA MET A 1 5.98 -4.82 14.45
C MET A 1 6.19 -4.29 13.04
N GLY A 2 7.02 -3.27 12.85
CA GLY A 2 7.20 -2.68 11.52
C GLY A 2 8.29 -3.38 10.72
N LEU A 3 8.03 -3.66 9.45
CA LEU A 3 8.88 -4.36 8.49
C LEU A 3 9.76 -3.36 7.73
N LEU A 4 11.02 -3.69 7.48
CA LEU A 4 11.96 -2.84 6.75
C LEU A 4 11.97 -3.21 5.26
N PHE A 5 11.89 -2.23 4.36
CA PHE A 5 11.87 -2.52 2.91
C PHE A 5 13.11 -3.25 2.41
N SER A 6 14.28 -2.93 2.98
CA SER A 6 15.55 -3.54 2.60
C SER A 6 15.71 -5.00 3.05
N GLU A 7 15.00 -5.41 4.11
CA GLU A 7 15.21 -6.72 4.76
C GLU A 7 13.99 -7.63 4.64
N ASP A 8 12.78 -7.07 4.82
CA ASP A 8 11.52 -7.80 4.90
C ASP A 8 10.70 -7.76 3.61
N TRP A 9 11.32 -7.47 2.47
CA TRP A 9 10.62 -7.26 1.19
C TRP A 9 9.64 -8.38 0.84
N ASP A 10 10.03 -9.65 1.04
CA ASP A 10 9.19 -10.81 0.74
C ASP A 10 7.93 -10.87 1.62
N THR A 11 8.10 -10.59 2.91
CA THR A 11 7.01 -10.48 3.90
C THR A 11 6.08 -9.31 3.58
N ILE A 12 6.65 -8.16 3.20
CA ILE A 12 5.89 -6.96 2.80
C ILE A 12 5.07 -7.26 1.56
N SER A 13 5.67 -7.87 0.55
CA SER A 13 5.02 -8.25 -0.71
C SER A 13 3.83 -9.18 -0.46
N SER A 14 4.04 -10.22 0.35
CA SER A 14 2.99 -11.18 0.72
C SER A 14 1.86 -10.53 1.52
N SER A 15 2.19 -9.66 2.47
CA SER A 15 1.20 -8.94 3.29
C SER A 15 0.42 -7.92 2.47
N PHE A 16 1.09 -7.17 1.61
CA PHE A 16 0.51 -6.21 0.68
C PHE A 16 -0.46 -6.91 -0.27
N ARG A 17 -0.04 -8.02 -0.89
CA ARG A 17 -0.92 -8.84 -1.71
C ARG A 17 -2.19 -9.22 -0.95
N ARG A 18 -2.04 -9.80 0.24
CA ARG A 18 -3.18 -10.27 1.06
C ARG A 18 -4.11 -9.13 1.49
N MET A 19 -3.56 -7.93 1.70
CA MET A 19 -4.32 -6.74 2.07
C MET A 19 -5.22 -6.28 0.91
N PHE A 20 -4.65 -6.20 -0.30
CA PHE A 20 -5.35 -5.72 -1.49
C PHE A 20 -6.03 -6.82 -2.31
N ASP A 21 -5.87 -8.10 -1.93
CA ASP A 21 -6.46 -9.25 -2.60
C ASP A 21 -7.99 -9.12 -2.68
N GLY A 22 -8.50 -9.07 -3.91
CA GLY A 22 -9.92 -8.89 -4.21
C GLY A 22 -10.42 -7.43 -4.20
N LEU A 23 -9.55 -6.44 -3.97
CA LEU A 23 -9.91 -5.01 -3.97
C LEU A 23 -9.64 -4.29 -5.31
N GLY A 24 -8.84 -4.89 -6.19
CA GLY A 24 -8.42 -4.29 -7.46
C GLY A 24 -7.26 -5.06 -8.09
N ASP A 25 -6.53 -4.39 -8.98
CA ASP A 25 -5.35 -4.94 -9.65
C ASP A 25 -4.12 -4.74 -8.78
N ILE A 26 -3.43 -5.85 -8.49
CA ILE A 26 -2.19 -5.88 -7.71
C ILE A 26 -1.07 -6.38 -8.60
N ARG A 27 0.02 -5.62 -8.65
CA ARG A 27 1.23 -5.97 -9.37
C ARG A 27 2.40 -6.05 -8.39
N ILE A 28 3.09 -7.18 -8.39
CA ILE A 28 4.23 -7.43 -7.51
C ILE A 28 5.36 -7.93 -8.39
N ASP A 29 6.42 -7.14 -8.44
CA ASP A 29 7.67 -7.38 -9.16
C ASP A 29 8.83 -7.42 -8.14
N GLU A 30 10.04 -7.82 -8.57
CA GLU A 30 11.21 -8.03 -7.69
C GLU A 30 11.63 -6.80 -6.87
N GLY A 31 11.18 -5.61 -7.25
CA GLY A 31 11.44 -4.37 -6.51
C GLY A 31 10.33 -3.34 -6.57
N LEU A 32 9.11 -3.74 -6.99
CA LEU A 32 7.96 -2.85 -7.11
C LEU A 32 6.70 -3.58 -6.65
N LEU A 33 5.94 -2.92 -5.78
CA LEU A 33 4.59 -3.30 -5.36
C LEU A 33 3.66 -2.21 -5.83
N GLU A 34 2.68 -2.54 -6.64
CA GLU A 34 1.70 -1.58 -7.14
C GLU A 34 0.31 -2.14 -6.93
N PHE A 35 -0.59 -1.28 -6.47
CA PHE A 35 -2.00 -1.54 -6.39
C PHE A 35 -2.75 -0.42 -7.09
N CYS A 36 -3.71 -0.78 -7.93
CA CYS A 36 -4.65 0.12 -8.57
C CYS A 36 -6.07 -0.36 -8.30
N SER A 37 -6.91 0.52 -7.77
CA SER A 37 -8.34 0.23 -7.68
C SER A 37 -8.99 0.26 -9.06
N VAL A 38 -9.96 -0.63 -9.27
CA VAL A 38 -10.74 -0.71 -10.50
C VAL A 38 -12.08 0.03 -10.36
N PRO A 39 -12.61 0.63 -11.44
CA PRO A 39 -13.93 1.26 -11.44
C PRO A 39 -15.04 0.27 -11.06
N PRO A 40 -16.14 0.70 -10.40
CA PRO A 40 -16.58 2.09 -10.17
C PRO A 40 -16.03 2.75 -8.89
N SER A 41 -15.11 2.10 -8.18
CA SER A 41 -14.54 2.61 -6.94
C SER A 41 -13.62 3.82 -7.16
N VAL A 42 -13.37 4.59 -6.09
CA VAL A 42 -12.44 5.74 -6.08
C VAL A 42 -11.11 5.35 -6.71
N ALA A 43 -10.70 6.06 -7.77
CA ALA A 43 -9.43 5.85 -8.46
C ALA A 43 -8.26 6.16 -7.50
N THR A 44 -7.73 5.13 -6.86
CA THR A 44 -6.61 5.20 -5.93
C THR A 44 -5.56 4.21 -6.38
N GLY A 45 -4.34 4.70 -6.53
CA GLY A 45 -3.17 3.90 -6.85
C GLY A 45 -2.14 4.05 -5.73
N ILE A 46 -1.46 2.97 -5.38
CA ILE A 46 -0.30 3.01 -4.49
C ILE A 46 0.80 2.12 -5.06
N SER A 47 1.94 2.73 -5.35
CA SER A 47 3.14 2.06 -5.83
C SER A 47 4.24 2.25 -4.81
N ILE A 48 4.93 1.17 -4.44
CA ILE A 48 5.96 1.12 -3.42
C ILE A 48 7.15 0.37 -4.00
N THR A 49 8.32 0.94 -3.94
CA THR A 49 9.56 0.32 -4.44
C THR A 49 10.35 -0.29 -3.29
N LYS A 50 11.28 -1.19 -3.62
CA LYS A 50 12.21 -1.79 -2.64
C LYS A 50 13.18 -0.78 -2.03
N THR A 51 13.41 0.34 -2.70
CA THR A 51 14.16 1.48 -2.15
C THR A 51 13.36 2.27 -1.12
N GLY A 52 12.06 1.97 -0.96
CA GLY A 52 11.18 2.63 -0.03
C GLY A 52 10.47 3.85 -0.62
N GLU A 53 10.64 4.14 -1.91
CA GLU A 53 9.89 5.19 -2.59
C GLU A 53 8.44 4.75 -2.73
N LEU A 54 7.55 5.58 -2.20
CA LEU A 54 6.12 5.39 -2.26
C LEU A 54 5.50 6.48 -3.10
N ALA A 55 4.77 6.08 -4.13
CA ALA A 55 3.94 6.91 -4.96
C ALA A 55 2.48 6.51 -4.76
N ALA A 56 1.74 7.30 -3.98
CA ALA A 56 0.30 7.17 -3.89
C ALA A 56 -0.35 8.19 -4.80
N ASN A 57 -1.18 7.75 -5.75
CA ASN A 57 -1.96 8.61 -6.61
C ASN A 57 -3.41 8.59 -6.13
N MET A 58 -3.79 9.60 -5.35
CA MET A 58 -5.19 9.85 -4.99
C MET A 58 -5.77 10.93 -5.90
N PRO A 59 -7.10 10.95 -6.15
CA PRO A 59 -7.74 11.93 -7.04
C PRO A 59 -7.50 13.39 -6.63
N LEU A 60 -7.14 13.62 -5.36
CA LEU A 60 -6.92 14.93 -4.78
C LEU A 60 -5.45 15.27 -4.51
N HIS A 61 -4.60 14.29 -4.16
CA HIS A 61 -3.18 14.50 -3.85
C HIS A 61 -2.33 13.30 -4.29
N ALA A 62 -1.31 13.56 -5.11
CA ALA A 62 -0.22 12.62 -5.34
C ALA A 62 0.82 12.80 -4.23
N ILE A 63 1.16 11.71 -3.53
CA ILE A 63 2.20 11.70 -2.50
C ILE A 63 3.36 10.90 -3.04
N GLN A 64 4.50 11.56 -3.22
CA GLN A 64 5.79 10.93 -3.46
C GLN A 64 6.69 11.18 -2.26
N SER A 65 7.01 10.13 -1.53
CA SER A 65 7.91 10.21 -0.36
C SER A 65 8.67 8.91 -0.19
N THR A 66 9.84 8.99 0.43
CA THR A 66 10.68 7.83 0.71
C THR A 66 10.49 7.40 2.16
N PHE A 67 10.14 6.15 2.36
CA PHE A 67 9.93 5.52 3.66
C PHE A 67 10.90 4.36 3.83
N THR A 68 11.32 4.06 5.06
CA THR A 68 12.24 2.96 5.34
C THR A 68 11.53 1.75 5.91
N GLN A 69 10.36 1.96 6.52
CA GLN A 69 9.62 0.95 7.23
C GLN A 69 8.12 1.02 6.89
N ILE A 70 7.47 -0.15 6.89
CA ILE A 70 6.02 -0.30 6.73
C ILE A 70 5.46 -1.15 7.87
N SER A 71 4.30 -0.76 8.39
CA SER A 71 3.58 -1.48 9.43
C SER A 71 2.14 -1.66 8.98
N PHE A 72 1.72 -2.90 8.76
CA PHE A 72 0.33 -3.23 8.49
C PHE A 72 -0.43 -3.22 9.82
N GLN A 73 -1.56 -2.51 9.89
CA GLN A 73 -2.41 -2.47 11.08
C GLN A 73 -3.29 -3.73 11.15
N ASP A 74 -3.55 -4.18 12.38
CA ASP A 74 -4.48 -5.28 12.67
C ASP A 74 -5.88 -4.91 12.15
N GLY A 75 -6.31 -5.61 11.11
CA GLY A 75 -7.51 -5.32 10.32
C GLY A 75 -7.26 -5.43 8.82
N GLY A 76 -6.02 -5.23 8.35
CA GLY A 76 -5.70 -5.34 6.92
C GLY A 76 -6.40 -4.27 6.07
N PHE A 77 -6.71 -3.12 6.68
CA PHE A 77 -7.38 -1.99 6.01
C PHE A 77 -6.58 -0.69 6.12
N SER A 78 -5.54 -0.68 6.95
CA SER A 78 -4.65 0.46 7.10
C SER A 78 -3.20 0.00 7.18
N LEU A 79 -2.29 0.79 6.65
CA LEU A 79 -0.86 0.61 6.77
C LEU A 79 -0.22 1.95 7.14
N THR A 80 0.82 1.88 7.96
CA THR A 80 1.61 3.03 8.38
C THR A 80 3.02 2.89 7.82
N LEU A 81 3.45 3.90 7.09
CA LEU A 81 4.77 4.01 6.51
C LEU A 81 5.56 5.01 7.34
N LYS A 82 6.77 4.62 7.68
CA LYS A 82 7.67 5.43 8.50
C LYS A 82 8.96 5.65 7.73
N GLY A 83 9.27 6.91 7.52
CA GLY A 83 10.49 7.40 6.89
C GLY A 83 11.32 8.18 7.91
N PRO A 84 12.51 8.64 7.49
CA PRO A 84 13.41 9.39 8.35
C PRO A 84 12.77 10.69 8.88
N ASP A 85 12.04 11.42 8.03
CA ASP A 85 11.48 12.74 8.35
C ASP A 85 9.94 12.79 8.23
N SER A 86 9.29 11.65 7.96
CA SER A 86 7.85 11.63 7.67
C SER A 86 7.23 10.31 8.09
N THR A 87 5.99 10.39 8.58
CA THR A 87 5.15 9.21 8.84
C THR A 87 3.85 9.40 8.09
N TYR A 88 3.47 8.41 7.29
CA TYR A 88 2.27 8.45 6.48
C TYR A 88 1.41 7.24 6.80
N THR A 89 0.12 7.46 7.09
CA THR A 89 -0.83 6.36 7.28
C THR A 89 -1.77 6.33 6.10
N TYR A 90 -1.73 5.24 5.34
CA TYR A 90 -2.67 4.95 4.29
C TYR A 90 -3.82 4.11 4.87
N THR A 91 -5.05 4.57 4.67
CA THR A 91 -6.26 3.85 5.05
C THR A 91 -7.08 3.59 3.80
N VAL A 92 -7.41 2.32 3.56
CA VAL A 92 -8.26 1.90 2.45
C VAL A 92 -9.66 2.50 2.67
N PRO A 93 -10.22 3.23 1.68
CA PRO A 93 -11.57 3.76 1.77
C PRO A 93 -12.62 2.66 1.93
N ASN A 94 -13.66 2.91 2.73
CA ASN A 94 -14.77 1.98 2.91
C ASN A 94 -15.45 1.57 1.59
N GLU A 95 -15.43 2.43 0.56
CA GLU A 95 -15.98 2.11 -0.77
C GLU A 95 -15.23 0.96 -1.46
N ILE A 96 -13.92 0.85 -1.22
CA ILE A 96 -13.11 -0.26 -1.73
C ILE A 96 -13.31 -1.49 -0.84
N LEU A 97 -13.37 -1.31 0.48
CA LEU A 97 -13.67 -2.40 1.41
C LEU A 97 -15.02 -3.06 1.15
N ALA A 98 -16.01 -2.28 0.69
CA ALA A 98 -17.32 -2.78 0.31
C ALA A 98 -17.26 -3.80 -0.86
N LEU A 99 -16.25 -3.73 -1.73
CA LEU A 99 -16.04 -4.73 -2.81
C LEU A 99 -15.71 -6.13 -2.28
N ARG A 100 -15.16 -6.21 -1.07
CA ARG A 100 -14.73 -7.47 -0.45
C ARG A 100 -15.88 -8.30 0.14
N SER A 101 -17.09 -7.73 0.24
CA SER A 101 -18.25 -8.32 0.94
C SER A 101 -19.25 -9.04 0.02
N ILE A 102 -18.79 -9.74 -1.03
CA ILE A 102 -19.66 -10.57 -1.89
C ILE A 102 -19.22 -12.03 -1.84
#